data_AF-A0A535FVW7-F1
#
_entry.id   AF-A0A535FVW7-F1
#
_cell.length_a   1.000
_cell.length_b   1.000
_cell.length_c   1.000
_cell.angle_alpha   90.00
_cell.angle_beta   90.00
_cell.angle_gamma   90.00
#
_symmetry.space_group_name_H-M   'P 1'
#
loop_
_entity.id
_entity.type
_entity.pdbx_description
1 polymer ?
#
loop_
_entity_poly.entity_id
_entity_poly.type
_entity_poly.pdbx_seq_one_letter_code
_entity_poly.pdbx_strand_id
1 'polypeptide(L)'
;PRAVFAIGIMLLANLGDTVAEFAGIGAALAIFGVPIWLSSALAALAIIFLLSRANFRRIQFVFLAVGIGTSFAYAISAFWARPDWGAALSHTFIPHGSATGLYLVAVMGTVGTTITPWGQAFIQSYAADKHLGPKDLYASRLDVGAGAFLTNVVAAFIVIACAATLWAHGQTTIASAADAAKALGPLAGRFAELLFALGLLTASLLGLGTVPLTSAYAVTEAFGWESGLDRSWRQAPAFYALLAFFVGFSALFVLIPGLPLILVMYLSQVFDGILLPFILVFVMLMSRDRRLLGRLRSNRALYAAGWVVTGLISLLSLALVASQIVGTR
;
A
#
# COMPACT_ATOMS: atom_id res chain seq x y z
N PRO A 1 -12.79 -16.79 17.54
CA PRO A 1 -11.59 -17.41 16.92
C PRO A 1 -11.30 -16.98 15.47
N ARG A 2 -12.23 -17.17 14.52
CA ARG A 2 -11.98 -16.86 13.09
C ARG A 2 -11.77 -15.37 12.79
N ALA A 3 -12.61 -14.49 13.37
CA ALA A 3 -12.45 -13.05 13.23
C ALA A 3 -11.15 -12.54 13.87
N VAL A 4 -10.83 -13.02 15.07
CA VAL A 4 -9.58 -12.69 15.78
C VAL A 4 -8.35 -13.07 14.96
N PHE A 5 -8.38 -14.22 14.28
CA PHE A 5 -7.29 -14.64 13.39
C PHE A 5 -7.14 -13.70 12.18
N ALA A 6 -8.25 -13.34 11.52
CA ALA A 6 -8.23 -12.41 10.39
C ALA A 6 -7.69 -11.02 10.79
N ILE A 7 -8.15 -10.50 11.93
CA ILE A 7 -7.69 -9.22 12.47
C ILE A 7 -6.22 -9.30 12.86
N GLY A 8 -5.79 -10.38 13.51
CA GLY A 8 -4.38 -10.58 13.86
C GLY A 8 -3.46 -10.55 12.64
N ILE A 9 -3.85 -11.23 11.56
CA ILE A 9 -3.10 -11.20 10.29
C ILE A 9 -3.06 -9.78 9.71
N MET A 10 -4.21 -9.10 9.68
CA MET A 10 -4.27 -7.73 9.18
C MET A 10 -3.39 -6.79 10.02
N LEU A 11 -3.39 -6.90 11.34
CA LEU A 11 -2.53 -6.07 12.19
C LEU A 11 -1.04 -6.32 11.93
N LEU A 12 -0.65 -7.55 11.65
CA LEU A 12 0.73 -7.87 11.29
C LEU A 12 1.13 -7.24 9.95
N ALA A 13 0.27 -7.35 8.93
CA ALA A 13 0.45 -6.67 7.64
C ALA A 13 0.61 -5.15 7.84
N ASN A 14 -0.33 -4.55 8.55
CA ASN A 14 -0.37 -3.11 8.78
C ASN A 14 0.82 -2.59 9.59
N LEU A 15 1.44 -3.45 10.42
CA LEU A 15 2.65 -3.09 11.15
C LEU A 15 3.83 -2.98 10.19
N GLY A 16 3.95 -3.92 9.25
CA GLY A 16 4.90 -3.84 8.14
C GLY A 16 4.69 -2.55 7.34
N ASP A 17 3.44 -2.27 6.95
CA ASP A 17 3.14 -1.07 6.16
C ASP A 17 3.49 0.20 6.91
N THR A 18 3.12 0.30 8.19
CA THR A 18 3.46 1.50 8.99
C THR A 18 4.98 1.69 9.07
N VAL A 19 5.75 0.60 9.22
CA VAL A 19 7.22 0.62 9.15
C VAL A 19 7.70 1.07 7.77
N ALA A 20 7.08 0.57 6.69
CA ALA A 20 7.40 0.98 5.32
C ALA A 20 7.16 2.48 5.09
N GLU A 21 6.09 3.05 5.67
CA GLU A 21 5.83 4.49 5.55
C GLU A 21 6.88 5.33 6.28
N PHE A 22 7.29 4.93 7.49
CA PHE A 22 8.41 5.59 8.16
C PHE A 22 9.73 5.45 7.40
N ALA A 23 9.97 4.29 6.79
CA ALA A 23 11.13 4.06 5.93
C ALA A 23 11.08 4.92 4.66
N GLY A 24 9.90 5.12 4.08
CA GLY A 24 9.67 6.00 2.92
C GLY A 24 9.92 7.47 3.24
N ILE A 25 9.43 7.96 4.38
CA ILE A 25 9.72 9.32 4.86
C ILE A 25 11.23 9.48 5.10
N GLY A 26 11.85 8.50 5.75
CA GLY A 26 13.29 8.47 5.97
C GLY A 26 14.10 8.52 4.67
N ALA A 27 13.74 7.68 3.70
CA ALA A 27 14.42 7.60 2.41
C ALA A 27 14.23 8.87 1.57
N ALA A 28 13.04 9.48 1.62
CA ALA A 28 12.75 10.74 0.95
C ALA A 28 13.57 11.91 1.53
N LEU A 29 13.63 12.01 2.87
CA LEU A 29 14.36 13.09 3.54
C LEU A 29 15.88 12.88 3.53
N ALA A 30 16.34 11.64 3.41
CA ALA A 30 17.75 11.32 3.22
C ALA A 30 18.35 11.92 1.93
N ILE A 31 17.53 12.13 0.89
CA ILE A 31 17.95 12.85 -0.33
C ILE A 31 18.42 14.27 -0.01
N PHE A 32 17.81 14.92 0.99
CA PHE A 32 18.20 16.27 1.44
C PHE A 32 19.25 16.25 2.56
N GLY A 33 19.84 15.09 2.86
CA GLY A 33 20.83 14.93 3.93
C GLY A 33 20.23 14.94 5.35
N VAL A 34 18.92 14.81 5.50
CA VAL A 34 18.28 14.76 6.83
C VAL A 34 18.49 13.36 7.42
N PRO A 35 18.98 13.25 8.67
CA PRO A 35 19.21 11.95 9.29
C PRO A 35 17.88 11.26 9.64
N ILE A 36 17.90 9.92 9.66
CA ILE A 36 16.70 9.09 9.89
C ILE A 36 16.01 9.36 11.23
N TRP A 37 16.76 9.64 12.29
CA TRP A 37 16.20 9.94 13.61
C TRP A 37 15.36 11.21 13.61
N LEU A 38 15.81 12.24 12.88
CA LEU A 38 15.09 13.49 12.76
C LEU A 38 13.87 13.31 11.85
N SER A 39 14.03 12.59 10.74
CA SER A 39 12.95 12.26 9.81
C SER A 39 11.81 11.50 10.51
N SER A 40 12.16 10.47 11.30
CA SER A 40 11.23 9.66 12.07
C SER A 40 10.54 10.49 13.17
N ALA A 41 11.29 11.30 13.92
CA ALA A 41 10.70 12.17 14.95
C ALA A 41 9.71 13.18 14.35
N LEU A 42 10.08 13.83 13.24
CA LEU A 42 9.22 14.77 12.54
C LEU A 42 7.98 14.09 11.97
N ALA A 43 8.11 12.90 11.41
CA ALA A 43 6.99 12.10 10.93
C ALA A 43 6.01 11.75 12.07
N ALA A 44 6.53 11.28 13.19
CA ALA A 44 5.73 10.94 14.38
C ALA A 44 4.98 12.17 14.94
N LEU A 45 5.66 13.31 15.04
CA LEU A 45 5.03 14.57 15.46
C LEU A 45 4.00 15.06 14.45
N ALA A 46 4.31 14.98 13.15
CA ALA A 46 3.40 15.35 12.08
C ALA A 46 2.12 14.51 12.15
N ILE A 47 2.23 13.18 12.29
CA ILE A 47 1.04 12.34 12.34
C ILE A 47 0.21 12.59 13.61
N ILE A 48 0.84 12.76 14.77
CA ILE A 48 0.11 13.11 16.02
C ILE A 48 -0.63 14.44 15.84
N PHE A 49 0.03 15.44 15.26
CA PHE A 49 -0.58 16.73 14.98
C PHE A 49 -1.73 16.61 13.97
N LEU A 50 -1.55 15.85 12.90
CA LEU A 50 -2.55 15.61 11.86
C LEU A 50 -3.78 14.90 12.42
N LEU A 51 -3.60 13.87 13.24
CA LEU A 51 -4.70 13.14 13.88
C LEU A 51 -5.41 13.98 14.95
N SER A 52 -4.72 14.93 15.58
CA SER A 52 -5.34 15.86 16.56
C SER A 52 -6.26 16.91 15.92
N ARG A 53 -6.12 17.17 14.61
CA ARG A 53 -6.92 18.14 13.88
C ARG A 53 -8.11 17.44 13.23
N ALA A 54 -9.32 17.77 13.68
CA ALA A 54 -10.60 17.25 13.16
C ALA A 54 -10.87 17.51 11.65
N ASN A 55 -9.95 18.15 10.92
CA ASN A 55 -10.12 18.52 9.50
C ASN A 55 -9.11 17.82 8.57
N PHE A 56 -8.79 16.54 8.87
CA PHE A 56 -7.95 15.65 8.06
C PHE A 56 -8.29 15.71 6.55
N ARG A 57 -9.57 15.94 6.24
CA ARG A 57 -10.11 16.00 4.89
C ARG A 57 -9.36 16.95 3.96
N ARG A 58 -9.00 18.17 4.39
CA ARG A 58 -8.28 19.14 3.52
C ARG A 58 -6.83 18.72 3.27
N ILE A 59 -6.19 18.13 4.27
CA ILE A 59 -4.79 17.74 4.20
C ILE A 59 -4.64 16.51 3.29
N GLN A 60 -5.59 15.58 3.40
CA GLN A 60 -5.68 14.42 2.50
C GLN A 60 -5.78 14.85 1.03
N PHE A 61 -6.58 15.87 0.72
CA PHE A 61 -6.67 16.39 -0.65
C PHE A 61 -5.34 16.95 -1.17
N VAL A 62 -4.56 17.64 -0.32
CA VAL A 62 -3.24 18.15 -0.73
C VAL A 62 -2.27 17.00 -0.99
N PHE A 63 -2.19 16.02 -0.09
CA PHE A 63 -1.32 14.85 -0.29
C PHE A 63 -1.72 14.03 -1.51
N LEU A 64 -3.02 13.85 -1.72
CA LEU A 64 -3.53 13.18 -2.90
C LEU A 64 -3.19 13.95 -4.18
N ALA A 65 -3.37 15.28 -4.18
CA ALA A 65 -3.05 16.11 -5.33
C ALA A 65 -1.56 16.06 -5.69
N VAL A 66 -0.68 16.14 -4.69
CA VAL A 66 0.77 16.02 -4.91
C VAL A 66 1.13 14.61 -5.38
N GLY A 67 0.59 13.56 -4.75
CA GLY A 67 0.83 12.17 -5.14
C GLY A 67 0.36 11.86 -6.56
N ILE A 68 -0.79 12.39 -6.97
CA ILE A 68 -1.28 12.29 -8.35
C ILE A 68 -0.36 13.07 -9.29
N GLY A 69 0.06 14.29 -8.92
CA GLY A 69 0.97 15.10 -9.71
C GLY A 69 2.32 14.41 -9.97
N THR A 70 2.90 13.80 -8.94
CA THR A 70 4.14 13.02 -9.08
C THR A 70 3.93 11.71 -9.83
N SER A 71 2.76 11.08 -9.71
CA SER A 71 2.39 9.92 -10.53
C SER A 71 2.32 10.25 -12.03
N PHE A 72 1.76 11.41 -12.39
CA PHE A 72 1.76 11.89 -13.78
C PHE A 72 3.17 12.20 -14.29
N ALA A 73 4.08 12.64 -13.41
CA ALA A 73 5.47 12.84 -13.77
C ALA A 73 6.13 11.55 -14.28
N TYR A 74 5.83 10.40 -13.69
CA TYR A 74 6.29 9.11 -14.20
C TYR A 74 5.75 8.79 -15.59
N ALA A 75 4.46 9.06 -15.84
CA ALA A 75 3.88 8.85 -17.16
C ALA A 75 4.58 9.71 -18.23
N ILE A 76 4.80 11.00 -17.96
CA ILE A 76 5.49 11.90 -18.90
C ILE A 76 6.95 11.45 -19.09
N SER A 77 7.66 11.10 -18.00
CA SER A 77 9.02 10.57 -18.08
C SER A 77 9.10 9.31 -18.93
N ALA A 78 8.15 8.38 -18.76
CA ALA A 78 8.04 7.18 -19.58
C ALA A 78 7.85 7.52 -21.06
N PHE A 79 6.97 8.45 -21.43
CA PHE A 79 6.80 8.85 -22.82
C PHE A 79 8.08 9.46 -23.42
N TRP A 80 8.77 10.31 -22.66
CA TRP A 80 9.99 10.98 -23.12
C TRP A 80 11.20 10.06 -23.17
N ALA A 81 11.21 8.99 -22.37
CA ALA A 81 12.22 7.94 -22.44
C ALA A 81 12.16 7.12 -23.75
N ARG A 82 11.12 7.31 -24.56
CA ARG A 82 10.89 6.61 -25.85
C ARG A 82 11.01 5.08 -25.72
N PRO A 83 10.20 4.43 -24.86
CA PRO A 83 10.20 2.98 -24.73
C PRO A 83 9.72 2.31 -26.02
N ASP A 84 10.06 1.04 -26.17
CA ASP A 84 9.42 0.18 -27.15
C ASP A 84 7.97 -0.10 -26.73
N TRP A 85 7.05 0.70 -27.26
CA TRP A 85 5.61 0.55 -27.01
C TRP A 85 5.04 -0.77 -27.54
N GLY A 86 5.65 -1.36 -28.58
CA GLY A 86 5.25 -2.67 -29.09
C GLY A 86 5.54 -3.77 -28.07
N ALA A 87 6.74 -3.76 -27.48
CA ALA A 87 7.11 -4.65 -26.39
C ALA A 87 6.25 -4.40 -25.14
N ALA A 88 6.05 -3.13 -24.74
CA ALA A 88 5.25 -2.80 -23.56
C ALA A 88 3.79 -3.29 -23.68
N LEU A 89 3.15 -3.06 -24.84
CA LEU A 89 1.76 -3.50 -25.08
C LEU A 89 1.66 -5.03 -25.19
N SER A 90 2.57 -5.68 -25.93
CA SER A 90 2.55 -7.13 -26.08
C SER A 90 2.75 -7.85 -24.74
N HIS A 91 3.70 -7.39 -23.91
CA HIS A 91 3.97 -7.97 -22.59
C HIS A 91 2.90 -7.63 -21.54
N THR A 92 1.99 -6.69 -21.83
CA THR A 92 0.83 -6.43 -20.97
C THR A 92 -0.24 -7.51 -21.12
N PHE A 93 -0.46 -8.02 -22.33
CA PHE A 93 -1.51 -9.02 -22.61
C PHE A 93 -1.00 -10.45 -22.62
N ILE A 94 0.28 -10.65 -22.94
CA ILE A 94 0.92 -11.95 -22.97
C ILE A 94 1.81 -12.05 -21.72
N PRO A 95 1.47 -12.94 -20.76
CA PRO A 95 2.27 -13.08 -19.55
C PRO A 95 3.64 -13.67 -19.90
N HIS A 96 4.68 -12.86 -19.68
CA HIS A 96 6.07 -13.28 -19.77
C HIS A 96 6.69 -13.19 -18.38
N GLY A 97 7.33 -14.27 -17.94
CA GLY A 97 7.91 -14.33 -16.60
C GLY A 97 8.88 -15.48 -16.45
N SER A 98 9.62 -15.45 -15.36
CA SER A 98 10.49 -16.56 -14.95
C SER A 98 9.99 -17.11 -13.62
N ALA A 99 10.17 -18.40 -13.38
CA ALA A 99 9.88 -19.00 -12.07
C ALA A 99 10.98 -18.72 -11.03
N THR A 100 11.80 -17.68 -11.24
CA THR A 100 12.88 -17.33 -10.31
C THR A 100 12.31 -16.72 -9.04
N GLY A 101 12.93 -17.00 -7.90
CA GLY A 101 12.51 -16.44 -6.61
C GLY A 101 12.40 -14.91 -6.64
N LEU A 102 13.37 -14.23 -7.26
CA LEU A 102 13.36 -12.77 -7.37
C LEU A 102 12.16 -12.24 -8.18
N TYR A 103 11.81 -12.91 -9.29
CA TYR A 103 10.62 -12.53 -10.06
C TYR A 103 9.34 -12.75 -9.26
N LEU A 104 9.22 -13.87 -8.54
CA LEU A 104 8.06 -14.14 -7.68
C LEU A 104 7.93 -13.12 -6.54
N VAL A 105 9.06 -12.69 -5.94
CA VAL A 105 9.07 -11.60 -4.94
C VAL A 105 8.59 -10.30 -5.57
N ALA A 106 9.03 -9.95 -6.78
CA ALA A 106 8.59 -8.74 -7.48
C ALA A 106 7.09 -8.76 -7.79
N VAL A 107 6.57 -9.86 -8.35
CA VAL A 107 5.14 -10.02 -8.61
C VAL A 107 4.35 -9.94 -7.31
N MET A 108 4.82 -10.60 -6.24
CA MET A 108 4.15 -10.56 -4.94
C MET A 108 4.13 -9.16 -4.34
N GLY A 109 5.24 -8.43 -4.40
CA GLY A 109 5.31 -7.03 -3.95
C GLY A 109 4.34 -6.13 -4.71
N THR A 110 4.21 -6.32 -6.03
CA THR A 110 3.22 -5.59 -6.83
C THR A 110 1.78 -5.96 -6.47
N VAL A 111 1.49 -7.24 -6.19
CA VAL A 111 0.16 -7.68 -5.75
C VAL A 111 -0.17 -7.15 -4.36
N GLY A 112 0.76 -7.24 -3.41
CA GLY A 112 0.54 -6.78 -2.04
C GLY A 112 0.28 -5.29 -1.95
N THR A 113 1.03 -4.47 -2.68
CA THR A 113 0.82 -3.01 -2.69
C THR A 113 -0.47 -2.57 -3.39
N THR A 114 -1.03 -3.40 -4.28
CA THR A 114 -2.26 -3.07 -5.01
C THR A 114 -3.52 -3.57 -4.31
N ILE A 115 -3.46 -4.71 -3.64
CA ILE A 115 -4.58 -5.30 -2.92
C ILE A 115 -4.13 -5.51 -1.47
N THR A 116 -4.18 -4.47 -0.66
CA THR A 116 -3.69 -4.56 0.71
C THR A 116 -4.72 -5.22 1.66
N PRO A 117 -4.27 -5.99 2.67
CA PRO A 117 -5.11 -6.48 3.75
C PRO A 117 -5.93 -5.38 4.43
N TRP A 118 -5.31 -4.25 4.78
CA TRP A 118 -6.02 -3.12 5.40
C TRP A 118 -7.05 -2.48 4.48
N GLY A 119 -6.79 -2.44 3.17
CA GLY A 119 -7.70 -1.87 2.19
C GLY A 119 -9.07 -2.57 2.19
N GLN A 120 -9.09 -3.87 2.47
CA GLN A 120 -10.33 -4.65 2.58
C GLN A 120 -11.18 -4.21 3.79
N ALA A 121 -10.54 -3.93 4.92
CA ALA A 121 -11.23 -3.41 6.11
C ALA A 121 -11.60 -1.93 5.93
N PHE A 122 -10.71 -1.14 5.34
CA PHE A 122 -10.91 0.28 5.11
C PHE A 122 -12.17 0.58 4.31
N ILE A 123 -12.41 -0.16 3.22
CA ILE A 123 -13.61 0.03 2.39
C ILE A 123 -14.88 -0.19 3.22
N GLN A 124 -14.88 -1.14 4.15
CA GLN A 124 -16.02 -1.39 5.04
C GLN A 124 -16.20 -0.27 6.06
N SER A 125 -15.14 0.10 6.79
CA SER A 125 -15.20 1.18 7.78
C SER A 125 -15.57 2.52 7.14
N TYR A 126 -15.06 2.81 5.94
CA TYR A 126 -15.41 4.00 5.17
C TYR A 126 -16.88 4.02 4.73
N ALA A 127 -17.42 2.86 4.31
CA ALA A 127 -18.83 2.76 3.97
C ALA A 127 -19.73 2.98 5.20
N ALA A 128 -19.32 2.47 6.38
CA ALA A 128 -20.02 2.70 7.64
C ALA A 128 -19.96 4.17 8.07
N ASP A 129 -18.77 4.79 8.05
CA ASP A 129 -18.54 6.20 8.42
C ASP A 129 -19.35 7.16 7.53
N LYS A 130 -19.40 6.88 6.22
CA LYS A 130 -20.21 7.66 5.27
C LYS A 130 -21.69 7.28 5.23
N HIS A 131 -22.13 6.33 6.07
CA HIS A 131 -23.51 5.86 6.13
C HIS A 131 -24.05 5.42 4.75
N LEU A 132 -23.19 4.79 3.95
CA LEU A 132 -23.53 4.35 2.59
C LEU A 132 -24.54 3.20 2.64
N GLY A 133 -25.57 3.30 1.79
CA GLY A 133 -26.64 2.31 1.72
C GLY A 133 -26.66 1.51 0.42
N PRO A 134 -27.64 0.61 0.27
CA PRO A 134 -27.80 -0.20 -0.95
C PRO A 134 -27.95 0.62 -2.24
N LYS A 135 -28.50 1.84 -2.13
CA LYS A 135 -28.67 2.78 -3.25
C LYS A 135 -27.34 3.32 -3.78
N ASP A 136 -26.32 3.41 -2.93
CA ASP A 136 -25.02 3.98 -3.25
C ASP A 136 -24.07 2.93 -3.86
N LEU A 137 -24.44 1.64 -3.78
CA LEU A 137 -23.60 0.51 -4.19
C LEU A 137 -23.09 0.61 -5.63
N TYR A 138 -23.91 1.12 -6.55
CA TYR A 138 -23.47 1.32 -7.94
C TYR A 138 -22.39 2.40 -8.04
N ALA A 139 -22.62 3.56 -7.42
CA ALA A 139 -21.64 4.64 -7.39
C ALA A 139 -20.35 4.22 -6.67
N SER A 140 -20.45 3.50 -5.53
CA SER A 140 -19.29 2.98 -4.81
C SER A 140 -18.49 1.98 -5.63
N ARG A 141 -19.13 1.13 -6.45
CA ARG A 141 -18.43 0.21 -7.35
C ARG A 141 -17.67 0.95 -8.44
N LEU A 142 -18.27 2.00 -9.01
CA LEU A 142 -17.58 2.84 -9.99
C LEU A 142 -16.42 3.60 -9.36
N ASP A 143 -16.58 4.13 -8.15
CA ASP A 143 -15.54 4.85 -7.41
C ASP A 143 -14.33 3.94 -7.14
N VAL A 144 -14.57 2.77 -6.51
CA VAL A 144 -13.51 1.79 -6.24
C VAL A 144 -12.89 1.25 -7.53
N GLY A 145 -13.71 0.98 -8.56
CA GLY A 145 -13.23 0.47 -9.85
C GLY A 145 -12.37 1.48 -10.61
N ALA A 146 -12.79 2.74 -10.66
CA ALA A 146 -12.04 3.81 -11.31
C ALA A 146 -10.73 4.11 -10.56
N GLY A 147 -10.78 4.13 -9.22
CA GLY A 147 -9.58 4.27 -8.39
C GLY A 147 -8.58 3.14 -8.62
N ALA A 148 -9.03 1.89 -8.57
CA ALA A 148 -8.18 0.72 -8.82
C ALA A 148 -7.60 0.72 -10.24
N PHE A 149 -8.39 1.09 -11.26
CA PHE A 149 -7.91 1.22 -12.63
C PHE A 149 -6.81 2.28 -12.75
N LEU A 150 -7.04 3.48 -12.20
CA LEU A 150 -6.06 4.56 -12.24
C LEU A 150 -4.76 4.19 -11.53
N THR A 151 -4.83 3.53 -10.37
CA THR A 151 -3.65 3.03 -9.65
C THR A 151 -2.83 2.08 -10.51
N ASN A 152 -3.48 1.13 -11.20
CA ASN A 152 -2.78 0.20 -12.09
C ASN A 152 -2.16 0.88 -13.31
N VAL A 153 -2.85 1.87 -13.88
CA VAL A 153 -2.29 2.68 -14.99
C VAL A 153 -1.04 3.41 -14.55
N VAL A 154 -1.07 4.07 -13.39
CA VAL A 154 0.10 4.75 -12.80
C VAL A 154 1.24 3.76 -12.54
N ALA A 155 0.95 2.61 -11.92
CA ALA A 155 1.94 1.58 -11.65
C ALA A 155 2.60 1.07 -12.95
N ALA A 156 1.82 0.86 -14.02
CA ALA A 156 2.34 0.47 -15.33
C ALA A 156 3.32 1.52 -15.88
N PHE A 157 2.99 2.81 -15.81
CA PHE A 157 3.90 3.87 -16.24
C PHE A 157 5.17 3.96 -15.41
N ILE A 158 5.10 3.69 -14.09
CA ILE A 158 6.31 3.62 -13.24
C ILE A 158 7.21 2.47 -13.70
N VAL A 159 6.65 1.28 -13.95
CA VAL A 159 7.41 0.13 -14.45
C VAL A 159 8.04 0.42 -15.82
N ILE A 160 7.27 1.01 -16.75
CA ILE A 160 7.77 1.38 -18.09
C ILE A 160 8.88 2.44 -17.99
N ALA A 161 8.71 3.47 -17.16
CA ALA A 161 9.75 4.48 -16.94
C ALA A 161 11.03 3.82 -16.44
N CYS A 162 10.96 3.03 -15.36
CA CYS A 162 12.11 2.32 -14.81
C CYS A 162 12.76 1.37 -15.83
N ALA A 163 11.97 0.69 -16.66
CA ALA A 163 12.50 -0.18 -17.72
C ALA A 163 13.23 0.62 -18.81
N ALA A 164 12.65 1.73 -19.27
CA ALA A 164 13.20 2.57 -20.33
C ALA A 164 14.41 3.41 -19.89
N THR A 165 14.53 3.69 -18.58
CA THR A 165 15.63 4.50 -18.05
C THR A 165 16.65 3.67 -17.28
N LEU A 166 16.26 3.00 -16.20
CA LEU A 166 17.20 2.33 -15.29
C LEU A 166 17.69 1.02 -15.92
N TRP A 167 16.76 0.16 -16.32
CA TRP A 167 17.09 -1.15 -16.89
C TRP A 167 17.84 -1.01 -18.21
N ALA A 168 17.39 -0.13 -19.10
CA ALA A 168 18.04 0.12 -20.39
C ALA A 168 19.51 0.60 -20.25
N HIS A 169 19.85 1.26 -19.14
CA HIS A 169 21.21 1.73 -18.84
C HIS A 169 21.97 0.81 -17.88
N GLY A 170 21.48 -0.42 -17.65
CA GLY A 170 22.15 -1.42 -16.82
C GLY A 170 22.07 -1.20 -15.31
N GLN A 171 21.27 -0.23 -14.82
CA GLN A 171 20.99 -0.09 -13.39
C GLN A 171 19.93 -1.11 -12.96
N THR A 172 20.39 -2.24 -12.42
CA THR A 172 19.52 -3.34 -11.97
C THR A 172 19.33 -3.41 -10.46
N THR A 173 20.06 -2.61 -9.69
CA THR A 173 20.01 -2.59 -8.22
C THR A 173 19.61 -1.22 -7.70
N ILE A 174 18.55 -1.17 -6.89
CA ILE A 174 18.06 0.07 -6.26
C ILE A 174 18.37 -0.02 -4.77
N ALA A 175 19.42 0.69 -4.32
CA ALA A 175 19.82 0.71 -2.92
C ALA A 175 19.23 1.91 -2.17
N SER A 176 18.90 2.98 -2.89
CA SER A 176 18.45 4.26 -2.31
C SER A 176 17.28 4.88 -3.06
N ALA A 177 16.59 5.81 -2.41
CA ALA A 177 15.56 6.65 -3.04
C ALA A 177 16.12 7.48 -4.20
N ALA A 178 17.38 7.92 -4.11
CA ALA A 178 18.05 8.65 -5.18
C ALA A 178 18.26 7.78 -6.43
N ASP A 179 18.52 6.47 -6.27
CA ASP A 179 18.60 5.55 -7.42
C ASP A 179 17.26 5.39 -8.11
N ALA A 180 16.18 5.25 -7.34
CA ALA A 180 14.83 5.18 -7.90
C ALA A 180 14.44 6.49 -8.62
N ALA A 181 14.84 7.64 -8.08
CA ALA A 181 14.55 8.96 -8.66
C ALA A 181 15.11 9.14 -10.07
N LYS A 182 16.21 8.45 -10.42
CA LYS A 182 16.81 8.51 -11.77
C LYS A 182 15.82 8.12 -12.88
N ALA A 183 14.76 7.37 -12.56
CA ALA A 183 13.68 7.06 -13.52
C ALA A 183 12.89 8.29 -13.99
N LEU A 184 12.90 9.38 -13.22
CA LEU A 184 12.30 10.66 -13.58
C LEU A 184 13.27 11.57 -14.36
N GLY A 185 14.51 11.11 -14.62
CA GLY A 185 15.55 11.85 -15.31
C GLY A 185 15.12 12.46 -16.65
N PRO A 186 14.46 11.71 -17.57
CA PRO A 186 13.99 12.25 -18.85
C PRO A 186 13.10 13.49 -18.70
N LEU A 187 12.19 13.49 -17.73
CA LEU A 187 11.28 14.61 -17.48
C LEU A 187 11.94 15.73 -16.68
N ALA A 188 12.52 15.39 -15.53
CA ALA A 188 12.85 16.35 -14.49
C ALA A 188 14.35 16.70 -14.47
N GLY A 189 15.20 15.93 -15.16
CA GLY A 189 16.64 16.11 -15.19
C GLY A 189 17.21 16.23 -13.77
N ARG A 190 17.82 17.39 -13.47
CA ARG A 190 18.38 17.71 -12.14
C ARG A 190 17.36 17.74 -11.00
N PHE A 191 16.06 17.87 -11.31
CA PHE A 191 14.98 17.93 -10.33
C PHE A 191 14.33 16.56 -10.08
N ALA A 192 14.84 15.49 -10.69
CA ALA A 192 14.29 14.14 -10.55
C ALA A 192 14.28 13.68 -9.09
N GLU A 193 15.37 13.89 -8.36
CA GLU A 193 15.47 13.58 -6.92
C GLU A 193 14.49 14.40 -6.06
N LEU A 194 14.34 15.69 -6.34
CA LEU A 194 13.38 16.55 -5.64
C LEU A 194 11.94 16.07 -5.87
N LEU A 195 11.57 15.80 -7.13
CA LEU A 195 10.23 15.37 -7.50
C LEU A 195 9.90 13.99 -6.91
N PHE A 196 10.87 13.08 -6.94
CA PHE A 196 10.77 11.77 -6.31
C PHE A 196 10.61 11.89 -4.79
N ALA A 197 11.46 12.68 -4.12
CA ALA A 197 11.41 12.87 -2.68
C ALA A 197 10.06 13.46 -2.23
N LEU A 198 9.53 14.45 -2.96
CA LEU A 198 8.20 15.01 -2.68
C LEU A 198 7.09 13.97 -2.87
N GLY A 199 7.14 13.18 -3.94
CA GLY A 199 6.17 12.12 -4.19
C GLY A 199 6.20 11.04 -3.11
N LEU A 200 7.40 10.56 -2.77
CA LEU A 200 7.60 9.53 -1.76
C LEU A 200 7.18 10.03 -0.36
N LEU A 201 7.56 11.26 0.00
CA LEU A 201 7.20 11.87 1.27
C LEU A 201 5.68 12.03 1.42
N THR A 202 5.01 12.52 0.37
CA THR A 202 3.55 12.73 0.41
C THR A 202 2.76 11.43 0.40
N ALA A 203 3.19 10.44 -0.39
CA ALA A 203 2.61 9.10 -0.35
C ALA A 203 2.78 8.49 1.05
N SER A 204 3.98 8.60 1.63
CA SER A 204 4.26 7.99 2.93
C SER A 204 3.52 8.64 4.09
N LEU A 205 3.39 9.97 4.08
CA LEU A 205 2.59 10.69 5.07
C LEU A 205 1.09 10.36 4.96
N LEU A 206 0.59 10.14 3.74
CA LEU A 206 -0.80 9.75 3.51
C LEU A 206 -1.06 8.32 4.02
N GLY A 207 -0.16 7.38 3.72
CA GLY A 207 -0.21 6.02 4.24
C GLY A 207 -0.14 5.98 5.77
N LEU A 208 0.79 6.73 6.37
CA LEU A 208 0.93 6.85 7.82
C LEU A 208 -0.31 7.47 8.49
N GLY A 209 -1.07 8.29 7.76
CA GLY A 209 -2.36 8.85 8.18
C GLY A 209 -3.52 7.85 8.16
N THR A 210 -3.43 6.80 7.37
CA THR A 210 -4.54 5.89 7.08
C THR A 210 -4.33 4.53 7.72
N VAL A 211 -3.17 3.88 7.54
CA VAL A 211 -2.94 2.49 7.98
C VAL A 211 -3.02 2.28 9.50
N PRO A 212 -2.39 3.11 10.36
CA PRO A 212 -2.58 2.99 11.81
C PRO A 212 -4.03 3.22 12.23
N LEU A 213 -4.70 4.15 11.55
CA LEU A 213 -6.10 4.49 11.82
C LEU A 213 -7.04 3.33 11.51
N THR A 214 -6.87 2.70 10.34
CA THR A 214 -7.65 1.50 9.98
C THR A 214 -7.39 0.34 10.93
N SER A 215 -6.15 0.20 11.40
CA SER A 215 -5.78 -0.82 12.39
C SER A 215 -6.50 -0.61 13.72
N ALA A 216 -6.51 0.64 14.20
CA ALA A 216 -7.18 1.00 15.43
C ALA A 216 -8.70 0.76 15.33
N TYR A 217 -9.34 1.23 14.25
CA TYR A 217 -10.77 1.02 14.01
C TYR A 217 -11.14 -0.46 13.96
N ALA A 218 -10.45 -1.25 13.14
CA ALA A 218 -10.78 -2.66 12.95
C ALA A 218 -10.70 -3.47 14.26
N VAL A 219 -9.74 -3.16 15.13
CA VAL A 219 -9.63 -3.80 16.45
C VAL A 219 -10.76 -3.35 17.35
N THR A 220 -10.97 -2.05 17.49
CA THR A 220 -12.02 -1.52 18.38
C THR A 220 -13.41 -1.97 17.95
N GLU A 221 -13.71 -2.00 16.66
CA GLU A 221 -14.98 -2.50 16.12
C GLU A 221 -15.16 -4.00 16.43
N ALA A 222 -14.11 -4.80 16.24
CA ALA A 222 -14.19 -6.24 16.47
C ALA A 222 -14.38 -6.63 17.94
N PHE A 223 -13.84 -5.84 18.86
CA PHE A 223 -14.01 -6.03 20.29
C PHE A 223 -15.19 -5.22 20.88
N GLY A 224 -15.88 -4.42 20.06
CA GLY A 224 -16.99 -3.57 20.51
C GLY A 224 -16.56 -2.45 21.45
N TRP A 225 -15.32 -1.97 21.32
CA TRP A 225 -14.77 -0.87 22.11
C TRP A 225 -15.07 0.49 21.48
N GLU A 226 -15.14 1.52 22.33
CA GLU A 226 -15.26 2.91 21.89
C GLU A 226 -14.11 3.29 20.95
N SER A 227 -14.46 3.94 19.85
CA SER A 227 -13.55 4.32 18.77
C SER A 227 -13.96 5.65 18.15
N GLY A 228 -13.04 6.28 17.43
CA GLY A 228 -13.30 7.54 16.73
C GLY A 228 -12.30 8.64 17.06
N LEU A 229 -11.93 9.42 16.05
CA LEU A 229 -11.11 10.62 16.20
C LEU A 229 -11.86 11.76 16.92
N ASP A 230 -13.19 11.72 16.95
CA ASP A 230 -14.03 12.68 17.65
C ASP A 230 -14.12 12.40 19.17
N ARG A 231 -13.52 11.30 19.64
CA ARG A 231 -13.46 10.92 21.06
C ARG A 231 -12.16 11.40 21.68
N SER A 232 -12.19 11.80 22.95
CA SER A 232 -10.96 12.11 23.69
C SER A 232 -10.19 10.83 24.08
N TRP A 233 -8.91 10.98 24.42
CA TRP A 233 -8.06 9.90 24.94
C TRP A 233 -8.66 9.15 26.14
N ARG A 234 -9.46 9.82 26.96
CA ARG A 234 -10.17 9.22 28.10
C ARG A 234 -11.40 8.43 27.68
N GLN A 235 -12.02 8.77 26.56
CA GLN A 235 -13.23 8.12 26.03
C GLN A 235 -12.89 6.88 25.19
N ALA A 236 -11.79 6.90 24.45
CA ALA A 236 -11.35 5.78 23.61
C ALA A 236 -9.87 5.40 23.87
N PRO A 237 -9.51 4.97 25.09
CA PRO A 237 -8.11 4.71 25.44
C PRO A 237 -7.48 3.59 24.62
N ALA A 238 -8.23 2.52 24.31
CA ALA A 238 -7.73 1.42 23.49
C ALA A 238 -7.40 1.85 22.05
N PHE A 239 -8.25 2.70 21.45
CA PHE A 239 -8.05 3.25 20.11
C PHE A 239 -6.75 4.04 20.01
N TYR A 240 -6.54 5.00 20.92
CA TYR A 240 -5.33 5.81 20.93
C TYR A 240 -4.08 5.03 21.36
N ALA A 241 -4.21 4.02 22.21
CA ALA A 241 -3.10 3.13 22.56
C ALA A 241 -2.62 2.32 21.34
N LEU A 242 -3.54 1.81 20.51
CA LEU A 242 -3.20 1.13 19.27
C LEU A 242 -2.51 2.09 18.29
N LEU A 243 -3.06 3.28 18.08
CA LEU A 243 -2.42 4.31 17.25
C LEU A 243 -1.00 4.62 17.72
N ALA A 244 -0.82 4.87 19.02
CA ALA A 244 0.48 5.15 19.62
C ALA A 244 1.45 3.97 19.46
N PHE A 245 0.95 2.73 19.56
CA PHE A 245 1.74 1.52 19.33
C PHE A 245 2.25 1.44 17.89
N PHE A 246 1.36 1.52 16.89
CA PHE A 246 1.77 1.43 15.47
C PHE A 246 2.74 2.54 15.09
N VAL A 247 2.44 3.78 15.47
CA VAL A 247 3.30 4.95 15.18
C VAL A 247 4.62 4.85 15.94
N GLY A 248 4.59 4.58 17.24
CA GLY A 248 5.79 4.53 18.09
C GLY A 248 6.70 3.36 17.76
N PHE A 249 6.14 2.16 17.57
CA PHE A 249 6.91 0.98 17.17
C PHE A 249 7.60 1.23 15.83
N SER A 250 6.87 1.71 14.83
CA SER A 250 7.42 1.92 13.49
C SER A 250 8.47 3.03 13.47
N ALA A 251 8.22 4.12 14.19
CA ALA A 251 9.17 5.22 14.35
C ALA A 251 10.50 4.76 14.96
N LEU A 252 10.45 3.85 15.94
CA LEU A 252 11.64 3.28 16.58
C LEU A 252 12.31 2.21 15.71
N PHE A 253 11.53 1.38 15.03
CA PHE A 253 12.04 0.31 14.19
C PHE A 253 12.95 0.84 13.08
N VAL A 254 12.59 1.95 12.44
CA VAL A 254 13.42 2.55 11.38
C VAL A 254 14.73 3.17 11.88
N LEU A 255 14.92 3.29 13.21
CA LEU A 255 16.17 3.79 13.80
C LEU A 255 17.23 2.70 13.97
N ILE A 256 16.92 1.45 13.65
CA ILE A 256 17.89 0.35 13.68
C ILE A 256 19.08 0.74 12.77
N PRO A 257 20.32 0.81 13.31
CA PRO A 257 21.48 1.22 12.53
C PRO A 257 21.72 0.31 11.33
N GLY A 258 21.95 0.90 10.15
CA GLY A 258 22.22 0.15 8.92
C GLY A 258 21.01 -0.52 8.28
N LEU A 259 19.79 -0.23 8.75
CA LEU A 259 18.56 -0.79 8.17
C LEU A 259 18.36 -0.31 6.72
N PRO A 260 18.29 -1.22 5.73
CA PRO A 260 18.10 -0.84 4.33
C PRO A 260 16.64 -0.42 4.08
N LEU A 261 16.38 0.89 4.13
CA LEU A 261 15.01 1.44 4.06
C LEU A 261 14.22 0.98 2.82
N ILE A 262 14.83 1.02 1.64
CA ILE A 262 14.19 0.58 0.38
C ILE A 262 13.80 -0.91 0.45
N LEU A 263 14.65 -1.75 1.02
CA LEU A 263 14.37 -3.18 1.17
C LEU A 263 13.24 -3.40 2.17
N VAL A 264 13.21 -2.67 3.29
CA VAL A 264 12.12 -2.75 4.27
C VAL A 264 10.79 -2.39 3.64
N MET A 265 10.74 -1.29 2.87
CA MET A 265 9.54 -0.89 2.13
C MET A 265 9.08 -1.99 1.19
N TYR A 266 10.02 -2.52 0.39
CA TYR A 266 9.73 -3.55 -0.59
C TYR A 266 9.24 -4.86 0.05
N LEU A 267 9.92 -5.33 1.10
CA LEU A 267 9.56 -6.56 1.81
C LEU A 267 8.23 -6.43 2.56
N SER A 268 7.86 -5.23 3.03
CA SER A 268 6.52 -4.99 3.56
C SER A 268 5.44 -5.32 2.54
N GLN A 269 5.59 -4.82 1.31
CA GLN A 269 4.62 -5.07 0.25
C GLN A 269 4.56 -6.56 -0.15
N VAL A 270 5.70 -7.25 -0.11
CA VAL A 270 5.74 -8.70 -0.33
C VAL A 270 5.01 -9.43 0.79
N PHE A 271 5.22 -9.02 2.03
CA PHE A 271 4.57 -9.59 3.21
C PHE A 271 3.05 -9.42 3.15
N ASP A 272 2.58 -8.24 2.75
CA ASP A 272 1.17 -7.96 2.48
C ASP A 272 0.57 -8.92 1.46
N GLY A 273 1.28 -9.14 0.34
CA GLY A 273 0.85 -10.09 -0.68
C GLY A 273 0.78 -11.54 -0.17
N ILE A 274 1.71 -11.95 0.70
CA ILE A 274 1.70 -13.28 1.32
C ILE A 274 0.50 -13.46 2.27
N LEU A 275 0.14 -12.41 3.01
CA LEU A 275 -0.95 -12.43 4.00
C LEU A 275 -2.34 -12.21 3.38
N LEU A 276 -2.40 -11.58 2.21
CA LEU A 276 -3.63 -11.25 1.51
C LEU A 276 -4.59 -12.44 1.29
N PRO A 277 -4.15 -13.64 0.86
CA PRO A 277 -5.03 -14.81 0.70
C PRO A 277 -5.92 -15.09 1.91
N PHE A 278 -5.39 -14.96 3.12
CA PHE A 278 -6.15 -15.24 4.33
C PHE A 278 -7.31 -14.27 4.48
N ILE A 279 -7.09 -12.98 4.23
CA ILE A 279 -8.12 -11.94 4.27
C ILE A 279 -9.15 -12.15 3.15
N LEU A 280 -8.69 -12.43 1.92
CA LEU A 280 -9.57 -12.65 0.78
C LEU A 280 -10.49 -13.86 0.98
N VAL A 281 -10.02 -14.94 1.61
CA VAL A 281 -10.88 -16.09 1.95
C VAL A 281 -12.05 -15.64 2.84
N PHE A 282 -11.80 -14.82 3.88
CA PHE A 282 -12.87 -14.31 4.73
C PHE A 282 -13.83 -13.38 3.98
N VAL A 283 -13.30 -12.47 3.16
CA VAL A 283 -14.12 -11.58 2.31
C VAL A 283 -14.99 -12.40 1.36
N MET A 284 -14.43 -13.42 0.71
CA MET A 284 -15.17 -14.28 -0.20
C MET A 284 -16.26 -15.07 0.51
N LEU A 285 -15.97 -15.67 1.67
CA LEU A 285 -17.00 -16.37 2.47
C LEU A 285 -18.14 -15.43 2.88
N MET A 286 -17.80 -14.20 3.31
CA MET A 286 -18.77 -13.19 3.72
C MET A 286 -19.62 -12.68 2.53
N SER A 287 -19.01 -12.50 1.35
CA SER A 287 -19.65 -11.91 0.16
C SER A 287 -20.89 -12.66 -0.35
N ARG A 288 -21.11 -13.89 0.10
CA ARG A 288 -22.26 -14.72 -0.29
C ARG A 288 -23.07 -15.24 0.90
N ASP A 289 -22.75 -14.81 2.12
CA ASP A 289 -23.52 -15.18 3.31
C ASP A 289 -24.92 -14.55 3.25
N ARG A 290 -25.94 -15.42 3.26
CA ARG A 290 -27.36 -15.01 3.26
C ARG A 290 -27.77 -14.30 4.54
N ARG A 291 -27.18 -14.68 5.67
CA ARG A 291 -27.50 -14.11 6.99
C ARG A 291 -27.01 -12.67 7.10
N LEU A 292 -25.88 -12.36 6.46
CA LEU A 292 -25.28 -11.04 6.50
C LEU A 292 -25.80 -10.11 5.40
N LEU A 293 -25.85 -10.58 4.14
CA LEU A 293 -26.09 -9.71 2.99
C LEU A 293 -27.51 -9.81 2.40
N GLY A 294 -28.30 -10.81 2.81
CA GLY A 294 -29.67 -10.98 2.32
C GLY A 294 -29.79 -11.00 0.78
N ARG A 295 -30.38 -9.95 0.22
CA ARG A 295 -30.57 -9.76 -1.23
C ARG A 295 -29.35 -9.16 -1.95
N LEU A 296 -28.40 -8.56 -1.23
CA LEU A 296 -27.22 -7.88 -1.77
C LEU A 296 -26.01 -8.81 -1.98
N ARG A 297 -26.24 -10.13 -1.93
CA ARG A 297 -25.18 -11.12 -2.15
C ARG A 297 -24.56 -10.98 -3.52
N SER A 298 -23.27 -11.28 -3.58
CA SER A 298 -22.53 -11.38 -4.85
C SER A 298 -23.21 -12.37 -5.79
N ASN A 299 -23.36 -11.97 -7.05
CA ASN A 299 -23.87 -12.85 -8.10
C ASN A 299 -22.87 -14.01 -8.33
N ARG A 300 -23.30 -15.07 -9.02
CA ARG A 300 -22.48 -16.28 -9.20
C ARG A 300 -21.17 -16.00 -9.96
N ALA A 301 -21.22 -15.12 -10.96
CA ALA A 301 -20.06 -14.79 -11.79
C ALA A 301 -18.99 -14.03 -10.99
N LEU A 302 -19.38 -12.98 -10.27
CA LEU A 302 -18.49 -12.20 -9.41
C LEU A 302 -17.91 -13.04 -8.27
N TYR A 303 -18.72 -13.92 -7.70
CA TYR A 303 -18.27 -14.85 -6.68
C TYR A 303 -17.22 -15.84 -7.20
N ALA A 304 -17.45 -16.39 -8.40
CA ALA A 304 -16.48 -17.30 -9.03
C ALA A 304 -15.18 -16.55 -9.38
N ALA A 305 -15.29 -15.36 -9.98
CA ALA A 305 -14.13 -14.52 -10.30
C ALA A 305 -13.31 -14.18 -9.04
N GLY A 306 -13.96 -13.79 -7.94
CA GLY A 306 -13.28 -13.53 -6.68
C GLY A 306 -12.53 -14.74 -6.15
N TRP A 307 -13.10 -15.94 -6.21
CA TRP A 307 -12.40 -17.17 -5.81
C TRP A 307 -11.24 -17.54 -6.74
N VAL A 308 -11.36 -17.29 -8.05
CA VAL A 308 -10.25 -17.47 -8.99
C VAL A 308 -9.10 -16.55 -8.61
N VAL A 309 -9.36 -15.26 -8.37
CA VAL A 309 -8.34 -14.30 -7.92
C VAL A 309 -7.72 -14.74 -6.59
N THR A 310 -8.53 -15.09 -5.59
CA THR A 310 -8.03 -15.61 -4.30
C THR A 310 -7.17 -16.85 -4.50
N GLY A 311 -7.58 -17.78 -5.37
CA GLY A 311 -6.81 -18.98 -5.69
C GLY A 311 -5.47 -18.68 -6.36
N LEU A 312 -5.44 -17.76 -7.33
CA LEU A 312 -4.21 -17.33 -8.01
C LEU A 312 -3.22 -16.68 -7.04
N ILE A 313 -3.68 -15.77 -6.18
CA ILE A 313 -2.83 -15.13 -5.18
C ILE A 313 -2.36 -16.14 -4.13
N SER A 314 -3.21 -17.09 -3.73
CA SER A 314 -2.82 -18.19 -2.83
C SER A 314 -1.73 -19.06 -3.45
N LEU A 315 -1.87 -19.42 -4.71
CA LEU A 315 -0.87 -20.20 -5.45
C LEU A 315 0.45 -19.43 -5.59
N LEU A 316 0.39 -18.13 -5.89
CA LEU A 316 1.57 -17.29 -5.96
C LEU A 316 2.28 -17.19 -4.60
N SER A 317 1.53 -17.05 -3.50
CA SER A 317 2.05 -17.01 -2.13
C SER A 317 2.72 -18.32 -1.75
N LEU A 318 2.08 -19.45 -2.03
CA LEU A 318 2.66 -20.77 -1.80
C LEU A 318 3.91 -21.01 -2.66
N ALA A 319 3.88 -20.63 -3.94
CA ALA A 319 5.03 -20.75 -4.85
C ALA A 319 6.21 -19.92 -4.37
N LEU A 320 5.96 -18.69 -3.91
CA LEU A 320 6.99 -17.83 -3.33
C LEU A 320 7.59 -18.47 -2.08
N VAL A 321 6.77 -18.85 -1.10
CA VAL A 321 7.25 -19.48 0.14
C VAL A 321 8.04 -20.76 -0.17
N ALA A 322 7.53 -21.61 -1.06
CA ALA A 322 8.24 -22.82 -1.50
C ALA A 322 9.59 -22.49 -2.16
N SER A 323 9.65 -21.46 -3.01
CA SER A 323 10.89 -21.04 -3.66
C SER A 323 11.96 -20.56 -2.65
N GLN A 324 11.55 -19.92 -1.55
CA GLN A 324 12.48 -19.49 -0.50
C GLN A 324 12.99 -20.68 0.33
N ILE A 325 12.14 -21.68 0.57
CA ILE A 325 12.54 -22.89 1.31
C ILE A 325 13.45 -23.78 0.47
N VAL A 326 13.16 -23.94 -0.83
CA VAL A 326 13.96 -24.77 -1.75
C VAL A 326 15.23 -24.05 -2.21
N GLY A 327 15.21 -22.72 -2.30
CA GLY A 327 16.31 -21.86 -2.75
C GLY A 327 17.35 -21.49 -1.68
N THR A 328 17.37 -22.15 -0.53
CA THR A 328 18.44 -22.01 0.49
C THR A 328 19.64 -22.94 0.22
N ARG A 329 19.98 -23.15 -1.06
CA ARG A 329 21.26 -23.75 -1.49
C ARG A 329 21.94 -22.85 -2.50
#